data_AF-W7QIH3-F1
#
_entry.id   AF-W7QIH3-F1
#
_cell.length_a   1.000
_cell.length_b   1.000
_cell.length_c   1.000
_cell.angle_alpha   90.00
_cell.angle_beta   90.00
_cell.angle_gamma   90.00
#
_symmetry.space_group_name_H-M   'P 1'
#
loop_
_entity.id
_entity.type
_entity.pdbx_description
1 polymer ?
#
loop_
_entity_poly.entity_id
_entity_poly.type
_entity_poly.pdbx_seq_one_letter_code
_entity_poly.pdbx_strand_id
1 'polypeptide(L)'
;MGEVSGDDRDLFRWALDDAETDRLWHIELQGDGEGELDAELFWPGEEEGGTSGVSTFGAEPATEADGDTSLLTLSVTSRNDSALREPLIVPPGEHFIRFLPQTTGGEYRLTLTSGAGINIRGSVGPDGADDIAIESGRQWFFQLNLPDVIIPLTLEGDSRQLWRLALVGELGASVEAWVTDADGEIIAEAVEGSPLQQQWGRLDLTEGSRLHLRRAEGKPIGRLGARIVEDGRRQGEPSAAEEVVEDDREKDEILIAGSPEARHWLEAGEEVSLTMERNERRYFAFQAKEGVALTLGAIAEDAENPLQICLSATDSSDDVCREGISKSLFERMSLSAGDYALALRRRGRDNEPVDYTLSLKKDEPAPEGWVARPNDAREWAFPLMAEVPIQGHFDASGEAWFALQVTGEAQQWAISTEGESPLERLSLYHAGENSAFLDNRGTRRGEQDLWLEHVRLLPGRYLVRLVGEETNYRLLASPTGKPQPGFEQEPNDEDRDANPLWLGESVQGSFHSAGDHDRFHFHLPGHNRVLIELEPPEGGELDMRLEWQGETLLRLSNEEDSVRLDPMLPPGDYILMLQGGELPGPAIARESPSPILGERKNYRQRRCWKCAWKRTFSAWLPLRRRDSVWARG
;
A
#
# COMPACT_ATOMS: atom_id res chain seq x y z
N MET A 1 -24.11 0.20 -0.78
CA MET A 1 -24.67 1.54 -0.46
C MET A 1 -26.17 1.42 -0.57
N GLY A 2 -26.91 2.06 0.32
CA GLY A 2 -28.37 2.06 0.34
C GLY A 2 -28.89 3.11 1.31
N GLU A 3 -30.20 3.10 1.54
CA GLU A 3 -30.88 3.97 2.49
C GLU A 3 -31.89 3.10 3.23
N VAL A 4 -31.90 3.15 4.56
CA VAL A 4 -32.95 2.52 5.37
C VAL A 4 -33.67 3.59 6.15
N SER A 5 -35.00 3.50 6.22
CA SER A 5 -35.82 4.40 7.05
C SER A 5 -37.08 3.70 7.55
N GLY A 6 -37.58 4.12 8.72
CA GLY A 6 -38.81 3.56 9.31
C GLY A 6 -38.69 2.05 9.58
N ASP A 7 -39.57 1.26 8.95
CA ASP A 7 -39.59 -0.20 9.09
C ASP A 7 -38.80 -0.92 7.98
N ASP A 8 -38.18 -0.17 7.06
CA ASP A 8 -37.42 -0.74 5.95
C ASP A 8 -36.15 -1.45 6.44
N ARG A 9 -35.84 -2.58 5.82
CA ARG A 9 -34.68 -3.41 6.15
C ARG A 9 -34.05 -3.92 4.88
N ASP A 10 -32.85 -3.44 4.62
CA ASP A 10 -32.01 -4.03 3.59
C ASP A 10 -31.32 -5.29 4.14
N LEU A 11 -31.33 -6.35 3.33
CA LEU A 11 -30.70 -7.62 3.63
C LEU A 11 -29.76 -8.02 2.50
N PHE A 12 -28.51 -8.27 2.84
CA PHE A 12 -27.50 -8.75 1.90
C PHE A 12 -27.02 -10.13 2.31
N ARG A 13 -26.77 -10.95 1.29
CA ARG A 13 -26.13 -12.25 1.46
C ARG A 13 -24.66 -12.12 1.06
N TRP A 14 -23.77 -12.50 1.95
CA TRP A 14 -22.33 -12.56 1.74
C TRP A 14 -21.86 -14.00 1.87
N ALA A 15 -21.53 -14.62 0.74
CA ALA A 15 -21.00 -15.98 0.71
C ALA A 15 -19.49 -15.91 0.55
N LEU A 16 -18.76 -16.66 1.38
CA LEU A 16 -17.31 -16.78 1.32
C LEU A 16 -16.89 -18.20 0.99
N ASP A 17 -16.01 -18.33 0.00
CA ASP A 17 -15.34 -19.59 -0.32
C ASP A 17 -14.06 -19.79 0.51
N ASP A 18 -13.44 -20.97 0.39
CA ASP A 18 -12.24 -21.31 1.15
C ASP A 18 -11.09 -20.32 0.92
N ALA A 19 -10.88 -19.84 -0.32
CA ALA A 19 -9.79 -18.92 -0.65
C ALA A 19 -10.01 -17.52 -0.08
N GLU A 20 -11.27 -17.08 -0.03
CA GLU A 20 -11.67 -15.82 0.57
C GLU A 20 -11.64 -15.87 2.10
N THR A 21 -11.83 -17.05 2.69
CA THR A 21 -11.75 -17.23 4.15
C THR A 21 -10.32 -17.19 4.67
N ASP A 22 -9.32 -17.53 3.85
CA ASP A 22 -7.90 -17.41 4.17
C ASP A 22 -7.39 -15.95 4.10
N ARG A 23 -8.24 -14.99 4.46
CA ARG A 23 -7.92 -13.56 4.50
C ARG A 23 -8.51 -12.92 5.74
N LEU A 24 -7.82 -11.90 6.24
CA LEU A 24 -8.36 -11.01 7.27
C LEU A 24 -9.33 -10.02 6.64
N TRP A 25 -10.54 -9.90 7.17
CA TRP A 25 -11.57 -9.00 6.64
C TRP A 25 -11.71 -7.73 7.48
N HIS A 26 -11.70 -6.59 6.82
CA HIS A 26 -12.06 -5.31 7.46
C HIS A 26 -13.48 -4.97 7.06
N ILE A 27 -14.30 -4.61 8.05
CA ILE A 27 -15.69 -4.24 7.86
C ILE A 27 -15.85 -2.82 8.38
N GLU A 28 -16.28 -1.92 7.49
CA GLU A 28 -16.52 -0.52 7.80
C GLU A 28 -17.96 -0.17 7.43
N LEU A 29 -18.67 0.40 8.40
CA LEU A 29 -19.98 1.02 8.20
C LEU A 29 -19.83 2.54 8.25
N GLN A 30 -20.33 3.23 7.25
CA GLN A 30 -20.40 4.68 7.19
C GLN A 30 -21.86 5.11 7.00
N GLY A 31 -22.34 6.05 7.80
CA GLY A 31 -23.65 6.69 7.67
C GLY A 31 -23.55 8.10 7.08
N ASP A 32 -24.69 8.72 6.84
CA ASP A 32 -24.82 10.11 6.37
C ASP A 32 -24.54 11.19 7.44
N GLY A 33 -24.39 10.79 8.71
CA GLY A 33 -24.19 11.69 9.85
C GLY A 33 -25.46 12.38 10.35
N GLU A 34 -26.62 12.09 9.77
CA GLU A 34 -27.92 12.60 10.21
C GLU A 34 -28.70 11.53 10.99
N GLY A 35 -28.60 10.27 10.54
CA GLY A 35 -29.29 9.11 11.10
C GLY A 35 -28.50 8.27 12.11
N GLU A 36 -29.22 7.44 12.86
CA GLU A 36 -28.65 6.32 13.63
C GLU A 36 -29.08 5.00 12.97
N LEU A 37 -28.11 4.15 12.64
CA LEU A 37 -28.34 2.87 11.99
C LEU A 37 -27.31 1.83 12.45
N ASP A 38 -27.77 0.58 12.51
CA ASP A 38 -26.93 -0.58 12.76
C ASP A 38 -26.80 -1.44 11.50
N ALA A 39 -25.60 -1.96 11.27
CA ALA A 39 -25.39 -3.11 10.39
C ALA A 39 -25.10 -4.34 11.26
N GLU A 40 -25.95 -5.34 11.16
CA GLU A 40 -25.83 -6.59 11.91
C GLU A 40 -25.48 -7.72 10.95
N LEU A 41 -24.34 -8.36 11.22
CA LEU A 41 -23.90 -9.59 10.57
C LEU A 41 -24.38 -10.78 11.41
N PHE A 42 -25.11 -11.71 10.81
CA PHE A 42 -25.77 -12.81 11.51
C PHE A 42 -25.85 -14.09 10.67
N TRP A 43 -26.07 -15.22 11.34
CA TRP A 43 -26.53 -16.46 10.71
C TRP A 43 -28.03 -16.64 10.96
N PRO A 44 -28.81 -17.03 9.94
CA PRO A 44 -30.23 -17.32 10.12
C PRO A 44 -30.38 -18.54 11.02
N GLY A 45 -31.41 -18.56 11.85
CA GLY A 45 -31.76 -19.77 12.61
C GLY A 45 -32.15 -20.92 11.69
N GLU A 46 -31.84 -22.16 12.08
CA GLU A 46 -32.30 -23.34 11.35
C GLU A 46 -33.81 -23.49 11.52
N GLU A 47 -34.58 -23.44 10.42
CA GLU A 47 -35.93 -24.00 10.42
C GLU A 47 -35.79 -25.50 10.63
N GLU A 48 -36.13 -26.02 11.81
CA GLU A 48 -36.28 -27.46 12.01
C GLU A 48 -37.22 -27.97 10.92
N GLY A 49 -36.65 -28.74 9.99
CA GLY A 49 -37.35 -29.24 8.82
C GLY A 49 -38.63 -29.92 9.23
N GLY A 50 -39.76 -29.21 9.06
CA GLY A 50 -41.08 -29.72 9.31
C GLY A 50 -41.22 -30.99 8.51
N THR A 51 -41.22 -32.14 9.20
CA THR A 51 -41.50 -33.42 8.58
C THR A 51 -42.78 -33.23 7.77
N SER A 52 -42.74 -33.62 6.49
CA SER A 52 -43.91 -33.73 5.64
C SER A 52 -44.80 -34.90 6.11
N GLY A 53 -45.21 -34.84 7.37
CA GLY A 53 -46.17 -35.72 8.00
C GLY A 53 -47.52 -35.04 7.96
N VAL A 54 -48.45 -35.65 7.22
CA VAL A 54 -49.88 -35.35 7.16
C VAL A 54 -50.39 -34.66 8.42
N SER A 55 -50.74 -33.38 8.31
CA SER A 55 -51.35 -32.61 9.39
C SER A 55 -52.66 -33.28 9.79
N THR A 56 -52.68 -33.80 11.02
CA THR A 56 -53.92 -34.20 11.67
C THR A 56 -54.64 -32.92 12.07
N PHE A 57 -55.86 -32.72 11.58
CA PHE A 57 -56.69 -31.57 11.93
C PHE A 57 -56.85 -31.47 13.45
N GLY A 58 -56.26 -30.43 14.08
CA GLY A 58 -56.57 -30.06 15.47
C GLY A 58 -55.40 -29.80 16.43
N ALA A 59 -54.14 -29.80 16.00
CA ALA A 59 -53.04 -29.34 16.84
C ALA A 59 -52.39 -28.10 16.22
N GLU A 60 -52.30 -27.02 17.00
CA GLU A 60 -51.46 -25.86 16.66
C GLU A 60 -49.99 -26.32 16.62
N PRO A 61 -49.27 -26.16 15.49
CA PRO A 61 -47.85 -26.41 15.48
C PRO A 61 -47.17 -25.25 16.21
N ALA A 62 -46.62 -25.50 17.39
CA ALA A 62 -45.60 -24.65 17.97
C ALA A 62 -44.28 -25.03 17.29
N THR A 63 -43.98 -24.38 16.17
CA THR A 63 -42.62 -24.31 15.63
C THR A 63 -41.91 -23.17 16.37
N GLU A 64 -41.16 -23.49 17.41
CA GLU A 64 -40.11 -22.59 17.90
C GLU A 64 -38.99 -22.66 16.85
N ALA A 65 -38.99 -21.73 15.89
CA ALA A 65 -37.84 -21.52 15.01
C ALA A 65 -36.69 -21.02 15.89
N ASP A 66 -35.50 -21.60 15.71
CA ASP A 66 -34.30 -21.10 16.39
C ASP A 66 -34.06 -19.64 15.95
N GLY A 67 -33.69 -18.77 16.88
CA GLY A 67 -33.50 -17.35 16.57
C GLY A 67 -32.25 -17.11 15.72
N ASP A 68 -32.23 -16.03 14.94
CA ASP A 68 -31.01 -15.57 14.26
C ASP A 68 -29.83 -15.47 15.24
N THR A 69 -28.68 -16.03 14.88
CA THR A 69 -27.44 -15.91 15.66
C THR A 69 -26.68 -14.67 15.23
N SER A 70 -26.74 -13.62 16.05
CA SER A 70 -25.97 -12.40 15.83
C SER A 70 -24.47 -12.64 16.01
N LEU A 71 -23.67 -12.23 15.02
CA LEU A 71 -22.22 -12.42 14.99
C LEU A 71 -21.47 -11.13 15.33
N LEU A 72 -21.94 -10.01 14.79
CA LEU A 72 -21.32 -8.69 14.95
C LEU A 72 -22.35 -7.60 14.67
N THR A 73 -22.31 -6.53 15.47
CA THR A 73 -23.06 -5.30 15.20
C THR A 73 -22.10 -4.11 15.06
N LEU A 74 -22.33 -3.33 14.00
CA LEU A 74 -21.71 -2.04 13.76
C LEU A 74 -22.79 -0.97 13.90
N SER A 75 -22.47 0.11 14.62
CA SER A 75 -23.42 1.19 14.89
C SER A 75 -22.80 2.51 14.50
N VAL A 76 -23.50 3.30 13.68
CA VAL A 76 -23.14 4.69 13.39
C VAL A 76 -24.22 5.62 13.93
N THR A 77 -23.79 6.81 14.33
CA THR A 77 -24.66 7.83 14.92
C THR A 77 -24.35 9.19 14.31
N SER A 78 -25.21 10.17 14.53
CA SER A 78 -24.96 11.57 14.13
C SER A 78 -23.66 12.18 14.68
N ARG A 79 -23.06 11.61 15.73
CA ARG A 79 -21.77 12.07 16.30
C ARG A 79 -20.57 11.26 15.81
N ASN A 80 -20.81 10.06 15.32
CA ASN A 80 -19.80 9.15 14.83
C ASN A 80 -20.38 8.43 13.62
N ASP A 81 -20.20 9.05 12.46
CA ASP A 81 -20.74 8.65 11.17
C ASP A 81 -19.99 7.46 10.56
N SER A 82 -18.96 6.94 11.23
CA SER A 82 -18.21 5.77 10.80
C SER A 82 -17.94 4.80 11.96
N ALA A 83 -18.03 3.51 11.65
CA ALA A 83 -17.72 2.41 12.54
C ALA A 83 -16.86 1.39 11.79
N LEU A 84 -15.57 1.37 12.14
CA LEU A 84 -14.60 0.42 11.62
C LEU A 84 -14.32 -0.66 12.66
N ARG A 85 -14.14 -1.90 12.22
CA ARG A 85 -13.62 -3.00 13.06
C ARG A 85 -12.19 -3.35 12.72
N GLU A 86 -11.46 -3.77 13.75
CA GLU A 86 -10.18 -4.46 13.60
C GLU A 86 -10.34 -5.71 12.73
N PRO A 87 -9.31 -6.11 11.96
CA PRO A 87 -9.40 -7.22 11.03
C PRO A 87 -9.95 -8.51 11.67
N LEU A 88 -10.93 -9.10 10.99
CA LEU A 88 -11.70 -10.27 11.43
C LEU A 88 -11.29 -11.52 10.65
N ILE A 89 -11.33 -12.67 11.32
CA ILE A 89 -11.29 -13.97 10.64
C ILE A 89 -12.74 -14.42 10.44
N VAL A 90 -13.21 -14.48 9.20
CA VAL A 90 -14.60 -14.82 8.87
C VAL A 90 -14.66 -16.26 8.37
N PRO A 91 -15.49 -17.15 8.98
CA PRO A 91 -15.56 -18.55 8.58
C PRO A 91 -16.19 -18.74 7.18
N PRO A 92 -15.94 -19.88 6.52
CA PRO A 92 -16.58 -20.21 5.25
C PRO A 92 -18.10 -20.29 5.40
N GLY A 93 -18.79 -20.05 4.30
CA GLY A 93 -20.24 -20.22 4.21
C GLY A 93 -21.00 -18.93 3.95
N GLU A 94 -22.31 -18.99 4.16
CA GLU A 94 -23.22 -17.88 3.92
C GLU A 94 -23.43 -17.07 5.20
N HIS A 95 -23.16 -15.77 5.10
CA HIS A 95 -23.39 -14.77 6.13
C HIS A 95 -24.45 -13.80 5.63
N PHE A 96 -25.24 -13.26 6.57
CA PHE A 96 -26.28 -12.30 6.24
C PHE A 96 -26.02 -10.99 6.95
N ILE A 97 -26.20 -9.89 6.24
CA ILE A 97 -26.05 -8.54 6.77
C ILE A 97 -27.39 -7.86 6.67
N ARG A 98 -27.96 -7.43 7.80
CA ARG A 98 -29.15 -6.59 7.82
C ARG A 98 -28.84 -5.20 8.32
N PHE A 99 -29.49 -4.21 7.72
CA PHE A 99 -29.43 -2.82 8.16
C PHE A 99 -30.70 -2.48 8.94
N LEU A 100 -30.51 -1.93 10.14
CA LEU A 100 -31.59 -1.62 11.08
C LEU A 100 -31.57 -0.11 11.38
N PRO A 101 -32.60 0.65 10.95
CA PRO A 101 -32.74 2.03 11.39
C PRO A 101 -33.10 2.05 12.89
N GLN A 102 -32.33 2.79 13.70
CA GLN A 102 -32.62 2.95 15.13
C GLN A 102 -33.61 4.09 15.41
N THR A 103 -33.63 5.11 14.54
CA THR A 103 -34.56 6.25 14.62
C THR A 103 -35.14 6.61 13.24
N THR A 104 -34.65 7.67 12.59
CA THR A 104 -35.04 8.07 11.23
C THR A 104 -34.46 7.14 10.18
N GLY A 105 -33.39 6.42 10.52
CA GLY A 105 -32.53 5.80 9.54
C GLY A 105 -31.75 6.86 8.76
N GLY A 106 -31.15 6.47 7.64
CA GLY A 106 -30.29 7.31 6.83
C GLY A 106 -29.62 6.53 5.70
N GLU A 107 -28.86 7.25 4.88
CA GLU A 107 -28.01 6.61 3.88
C GLU A 107 -26.86 5.87 4.58
N TYR A 108 -26.48 4.72 4.01
CA TYR A 108 -25.37 3.93 4.52
C TYR A 108 -24.46 3.44 3.39
N ARG A 109 -23.19 3.28 3.74
CA ARG A 109 -22.18 2.56 2.98
C ARG A 109 -21.54 1.51 3.89
N LEU A 110 -21.61 0.26 3.48
CA LEU A 110 -20.85 -0.83 4.05
C LEU A 110 -19.73 -1.22 3.09
N THR A 111 -18.50 -1.24 3.59
CA THR A 111 -17.31 -1.66 2.86
C THR A 111 -16.78 -2.94 3.49
N LEU A 112 -16.61 -3.98 2.67
CA LEU A 112 -15.99 -5.25 3.03
C LEU A 112 -14.65 -5.34 2.30
N THR A 113 -13.54 -5.21 3.02
CA THR A 113 -12.20 -5.18 2.42
C THR A 113 -11.42 -6.44 2.81
N SER A 114 -11.02 -7.23 1.82
CA SER A 114 -10.13 -8.36 2.03
C SER A 114 -8.69 -7.88 2.27
N GLY A 115 -8.11 -8.26 3.40
CA GLY A 115 -6.78 -7.86 3.85
C GLY A 115 -5.72 -8.90 3.54
N ALA A 116 -4.73 -9.00 4.43
CA ALA A 116 -3.62 -9.94 4.31
C ALA A 116 -4.09 -11.41 4.34
N GLY A 117 -3.39 -12.26 3.58
CA GLY A 117 -3.61 -13.70 3.58
C GLY A 117 -3.23 -14.35 4.91
N ILE A 118 -4.07 -15.27 5.36
CA ILE A 118 -3.89 -16.11 6.54
C ILE A 118 -3.14 -17.36 6.10
N ASN A 119 -1.92 -17.54 6.60
CA ASN A 119 -1.20 -18.79 6.41
C ASN A 119 -1.31 -19.64 7.67
N ILE A 120 -2.15 -20.67 7.65
CA ILE A 120 -2.29 -21.61 8.77
C ILE A 120 -0.96 -22.32 8.99
N ARG A 121 -0.39 -22.17 10.19
CA ARG A 121 0.93 -22.70 10.56
C ARG A 121 0.88 -24.02 11.31
N GLY A 122 -0.29 -24.40 11.80
CA GLY A 122 -0.50 -25.67 12.48
C GLY A 122 -1.98 -25.91 12.74
N SER A 123 -2.31 -27.19 12.81
CA SER A 123 -3.65 -27.69 13.07
C SER A 123 -3.64 -28.60 14.29
N VAL A 124 -4.66 -28.44 15.14
CA VAL A 124 -4.85 -29.29 16.31
C VAL A 124 -6.22 -29.89 16.22
N GLY A 125 -6.31 -31.22 16.12
CA GLY A 125 -7.57 -31.94 16.02
C GLY A 125 -7.60 -33.22 16.85
N PRO A 126 -8.75 -33.91 16.88
CA PRO A 126 -8.92 -35.15 17.63
C PRO A 126 -8.06 -36.30 17.08
N ASP A 127 -7.73 -36.27 15.78
CA ASP A 127 -6.98 -37.32 15.07
C ASP A 127 -5.45 -37.11 15.14
N GLY A 128 -4.99 -35.98 15.69
CA GLY A 128 -3.59 -35.60 15.77
C GLY A 128 -3.41 -34.10 15.94
N ALA A 129 -2.31 -33.70 16.56
CA ALA A 129 -1.96 -32.30 16.75
C ALA A 129 -0.55 -32.04 16.17
N ASP A 130 -0.44 -31.00 15.35
CA ASP A 130 0.86 -30.45 15.00
C ASP A 130 1.55 -29.90 16.26
N ASP A 131 2.88 -29.85 16.26
CA ASP A 131 3.63 -29.17 17.31
C ASP A 131 3.46 -27.66 17.12
N ILE A 132 2.49 -27.08 17.85
CA ILE A 132 2.14 -25.67 17.77
C ILE A 132 2.78 -24.89 18.90
N ALA A 133 3.34 -23.73 18.59
CA ALA A 133 3.83 -22.76 19.56
C ALA A 133 3.68 -21.35 19.00
N ILE A 134 3.53 -20.36 19.88
CA ILE A 134 3.55 -18.94 19.49
C ILE A 134 4.93 -18.39 19.82
N GLU A 135 5.72 -18.14 18.79
CA GLU A 135 7.01 -17.46 18.91
C GLU A 135 6.88 -15.94 18.80
N SER A 136 7.73 -15.22 19.52
CA SER A 136 7.86 -13.77 19.43
C SER A 136 8.29 -13.27 18.04
N GLY A 137 7.84 -12.06 17.68
CA GLY A 137 8.33 -11.34 16.49
C GLY A 137 7.62 -11.65 15.17
N ARG A 138 6.62 -12.55 15.18
CA ARG A 138 5.77 -12.84 14.01
C ARG A 138 4.31 -13.09 14.40
N GLN A 139 3.44 -13.04 13.39
CA GLN A 139 2.03 -13.36 13.53
C GLN A 139 1.78 -14.83 13.18
N TRP A 140 1.01 -15.50 14.01
CA TRP A 140 0.67 -16.91 13.92
C TRP A 140 -0.82 -17.09 13.66
N PHE A 141 -1.16 -18.11 12.89
CA PHE A 141 -2.54 -18.52 12.66
C PHE A 141 -2.66 -20.03 12.79
N PHE A 142 -3.66 -20.48 13.53
CA PHE A 142 -3.91 -21.90 13.81
C PHE A 142 -5.33 -22.30 13.44
N GLN A 143 -5.50 -23.57 13.07
CA GLN A 143 -6.80 -24.24 12.99
C GLN A 143 -6.96 -25.13 14.22
N LEU A 144 -7.86 -24.75 15.13
CA LEU A 144 -8.07 -25.42 16.42
C LEU A 144 -9.41 -26.17 16.40
N ASN A 145 -9.34 -27.45 16.02
CA ASN A 145 -10.49 -28.34 15.90
C ASN A 145 -10.86 -29.04 17.23
N LEU A 146 -10.46 -28.46 18.37
CA LEU A 146 -10.76 -28.93 19.73
C LEU A 146 -11.43 -27.81 20.54
N PRO A 147 -12.25 -28.17 21.55
CA PRO A 147 -12.91 -27.18 22.42
C PRO A 147 -11.98 -26.55 23.44
N ASP A 148 -10.88 -27.22 23.80
CA ASP A 148 -9.89 -26.78 24.76
C ASP A 148 -8.49 -27.01 24.19
N VAL A 149 -7.64 -25.98 24.17
CA VAL A 149 -6.27 -26.05 23.66
C VAL A 149 -5.33 -25.25 24.56
N ILE A 150 -4.14 -25.79 24.78
CA ILE A 150 -3.04 -25.11 25.47
C ILE A 150 -1.89 -24.94 24.48
N ILE A 151 -1.46 -23.69 24.26
CA ILE A 151 -0.42 -23.33 23.30
C ILE A 151 0.81 -22.80 24.06
N PRO A 152 1.99 -23.44 23.94
CA PRO A 152 3.24 -22.91 24.48
C PRO A 152 3.61 -21.55 23.89
N LEU A 153 4.08 -20.65 24.74
CA LEU A 153 4.65 -19.36 24.34
C LEU A 153 6.17 -19.46 24.34
N THR A 154 6.80 -19.27 23.17
CA THR A 154 8.25 -19.37 23.01
C THR A 154 8.82 -17.98 22.77
N LEU A 155 9.78 -17.57 23.60
CA LEU A 155 10.27 -16.19 23.62
C LEU A 155 11.73 -16.17 23.17
N GLU A 156 12.05 -15.38 22.16
CA GLU A 156 13.42 -15.09 21.77
C GLU A 156 13.81 -13.71 22.32
N GLY A 157 14.44 -13.70 23.51
CA GLY A 157 14.63 -12.47 24.25
C GLY A 157 15.43 -12.58 25.54
N ASP A 158 15.70 -11.43 26.18
CA ASP A 158 16.27 -11.36 27.53
C ASP A 158 15.15 -11.53 28.58
N SER A 159 15.46 -12.21 29.68
CA SER A 159 14.67 -12.33 30.92
C SER A 159 14.10 -11.02 31.50
N ARG A 160 14.60 -9.86 31.04
CA ARG A 160 14.11 -8.54 31.45
C ARG A 160 13.05 -7.96 30.52
N GLN A 161 12.76 -8.57 29.38
CA GLN A 161 11.76 -8.08 28.44
C GLN A 161 10.34 -8.36 28.96
N LEU A 162 9.47 -7.37 28.76
CA LEU A 162 8.04 -7.51 28.93
C LEU A 162 7.41 -7.68 27.55
N TRP A 163 6.28 -8.36 27.50
CA TRP A 163 5.68 -8.80 26.24
C TRP A 163 4.23 -8.36 26.11
N ARG A 164 3.82 -8.13 24.87
CA ARG A 164 2.42 -7.94 24.51
C ARG A 164 1.93 -9.11 23.69
N LEU A 165 0.86 -9.74 24.13
CA LEU A 165 0.16 -10.82 23.44
C LEU A 165 -1.16 -10.28 22.90
N ALA A 166 -1.35 -10.35 21.58
CA ALA A 166 -2.60 -10.00 20.91
C ALA A 166 -3.22 -11.25 20.28
N LEU A 167 -4.54 -11.41 20.44
CA LEU A 167 -5.34 -12.52 19.94
C LEU A 167 -6.51 -12.01 19.08
N VAL A 168 -6.76 -12.72 17.99
CA VAL A 168 -7.92 -12.52 17.11
C VAL A 168 -8.55 -13.88 16.83
N GLY A 169 -9.76 -14.10 17.31
CA GLY A 169 -10.55 -15.31 17.08
C GLY A 169 -11.43 -15.22 15.84
N GLU A 170 -11.87 -16.39 15.38
CA GLU A 170 -12.87 -16.51 14.33
C GLU A 170 -14.24 -15.94 14.75
N LEU A 171 -14.89 -15.28 13.80
CA LEU A 171 -16.23 -14.71 13.97
C LEU A 171 -17.27 -15.81 14.28
N GLY A 172 -18.14 -15.54 15.27
CA GLY A 172 -19.17 -16.49 15.71
C GLY A 172 -18.67 -17.58 16.67
N ALA A 173 -17.40 -17.56 17.05
CA ALA A 173 -16.85 -18.40 18.10
C ALA A 173 -16.68 -17.62 19.41
N SER A 174 -17.51 -17.91 20.42
CA SER A 174 -17.26 -17.45 21.79
C SER A 174 -16.11 -18.22 22.40
N VAL A 175 -14.96 -17.57 22.55
CA VAL A 175 -13.73 -18.19 23.05
C VAL A 175 -13.27 -17.44 24.30
N GLU A 176 -13.00 -18.21 25.34
CA GLU A 176 -12.36 -17.78 26.57
C GLU A 176 -10.85 -18.02 26.48
N ALA A 177 -10.05 -17.03 26.86
CA ALA A 177 -8.60 -17.08 26.79
C ALA A 177 -7.94 -16.52 28.06
N TRP A 178 -6.90 -17.18 28.56
CA TRP A 178 -6.07 -16.72 29.67
C TRP A 178 -4.62 -17.18 29.53
N VAL A 179 -3.70 -16.55 30.25
CA VAL A 179 -2.26 -16.88 30.19
C VAL A 179 -1.77 -17.31 31.56
N THR A 180 -1.01 -18.40 31.58
CA THR A 180 -0.28 -18.84 32.77
C THR A 180 1.23 -18.75 32.57
N ASP A 181 1.98 -18.58 33.66
CA ASP A 181 3.43 -18.74 33.66
C ASP A 181 3.86 -20.22 33.67
N ALA A 182 5.17 -20.46 33.85
CA ALA A 182 5.77 -21.80 33.91
C ALA A 182 5.33 -22.62 35.14
N ASP A 183 4.97 -21.95 36.24
CA ASP A 183 4.49 -22.57 37.48
C ASP A 183 2.96 -22.81 37.44
N GLY A 184 2.29 -22.29 36.42
CA GLY A 184 0.85 -22.42 36.20
C GLY A 184 0.04 -21.32 36.90
N GLU A 185 0.68 -20.26 37.41
CA GLU A 185 -0.01 -19.10 37.96
C GLU A 185 -0.60 -18.26 36.83
N ILE A 186 -1.81 -17.74 37.02
CA ILE A 186 -2.49 -16.90 36.02
C ILE A 186 -1.84 -15.51 36.05
N ILE A 187 -1.19 -15.15 34.94
CA ILE A 187 -0.54 -13.85 34.75
C ILE A 187 -1.35 -12.91 33.84
N ALA A 188 -2.32 -13.45 33.11
CA ALA A 188 -3.34 -12.69 32.42
C ALA A 188 -4.71 -13.33 32.67
N GLU A 189 -5.63 -12.56 33.25
CA GLU A 189 -6.98 -13.03 33.61
C GLU A 189 -7.78 -13.49 32.39
N ALA A 190 -8.72 -14.41 32.64
CA ALA A 190 -9.58 -14.96 31.62
C ALA A 190 -10.50 -13.89 31.02
N VAL A 191 -10.50 -13.81 29.70
CA VAL A 191 -11.42 -12.97 28.93
C VAL A 191 -12.20 -13.84 27.96
N GLU A 192 -13.47 -13.50 27.75
CA GLU A 192 -14.33 -14.19 26.78
C GLU A 192 -14.79 -13.19 25.72
N GLY A 193 -14.80 -13.60 24.44
CA GLY A 193 -15.30 -12.77 23.34
C GLY A 193 -15.74 -13.58 22.13
N SER A 194 -16.66 -13.01 21.35
CA SER A 194 -17.15 -13.53 20.06
C SER A 194 -17.30 -12.38 19.05
N PRO A 195 -16.36 -12.19 18.12
CA PRO A 195 -15.06 -12.85 18.06
C PRO A 195 -14.16 -12.43 19.23
N LEU A 196 -13.24 -13.30 19.64
CA LEU A 196 -12.23 -12.94 20.64
C LEU A 196 -11.27 -11.89 20.06
N GLN A 197 -11.31 -10.66 20.54
CA GLN A 197 -10.31 -9.62 20.26
C GLN A 197 -9.72 -9.17 21.59
N GLN A 198 -8.50 -9.62 21.88
CA GLN A 198 -7.86 -9.35 23.17
C GLN A 198 -6.41 -8.95 22.99
N GLN A 199 -5.98 -7.96 23.77
CA GLN A 199 -4.58 -7.60 23.90
C GLN A 199 -4.19 -7.47 25.37
N TRP A 200 -3.20 -8.24 25.80
CA TRP A 200 -2.54 -8.07 27.09
C TRP A 200 -1.15 -7.48 26.87
N GLY A 201 -0.84 -6.37 27.55
CA GLY A 201 0.44 -5.68 27.48
C GLY A 201 1.29 -5.87 28.73
N ARG A 202 2.59 -5.59 28.61
CA ARG A 202 3.58 -5.63 29.70
C ARG A 202 3.62 -6.94 30.50
N LEU A 203 3.32 -8.07 29.86
CA LEU A 203 3.35 -9.40 30.46
C LEU A 203 4.79 -9.85 30.76
N ASP A 204 5.02 -10.37 31.96
CA ASP A 204 6.24 -11.09 32.27
C ASP A 204 6.13 -12.55 31.83
N LEU A 205 6.29 -12.76 30.53
CA LEU A 205 6.33 -14.11 29.99
C LEU A 205 7.71 -14.72 30.25
N THR A 206 7.73 -15.92 30.82
CA THR A 206 8.95 -16.68 31.09
C THR A 206 8.98 -17.94 30.22
N GLU A 207 10.16 -18.58 30.11
CA GLU A 207 10.26 -19.87 29.44
C GLU A 207 9.33 -20.88 30.13
N GLY A 208 8.32 -21.38 29.41
CA GLY A 208 7.30 -22.28 29.94
C GLY A 208 5.90 -21.65 30.10
N SER A 209 5.74 -20.34 29.89
CA SER A 209 4.43 -19.68 29.82
C SER A 209 3.51 -20.31 28.75
N ARG A 210 2.20 -20.33 29.02
CA ARG A 210 1.19 -20.99 28.16
C ARG A 210 -0.04 -20.12 27.98
N LEU A 211 -0.54 -20.08 26.75
CA LEU A 211 -1.87 -19.57 26.42
C LEU A 211 -2.88 -20.71 26.51
N HIS A 212 -3.96 -20.50 27.24
CA HIS A 212 -5.08 -21.42 27.32
C HIS A 212 -6.27 -20.84 26.60
N LEU A 213 -6.98 -21.69 25.86
CA LEU A 213 -8.14 -21.35 25.08
C LEU A 213 -9.23 -22.38 25.34
N ARG A 214 -10.45 -21.91 25.54
CA ARG A 214 -11.62 -22.75 25.77
C ARG A 214 -12.85 -22.17 25.10
N ARG A 215 -13.67 -23.02 24.49
CA ARG A 215 -15.00 -22.65 23.99
C ARG A 215 -16.08 -23.24 24.89
N ALA A 216 -16.91 -22.38 25.49
CA ALA A 216 -17.89 -22.76 26.52
C ALA A 216 -18.93 -23.80 26.07
N GLU A 217 -19.18 -23.93 24.76
CA GLU A 217 -20.17 -24.85 24.19
C GLU A 217 -19.61 -26.24 23.81
N GLY A 218 -18.32 -26.52 24.07
CA GLY A 218 -17.69 -27.78 23.67
C GLY A 218 -17.52 -27.95 22.15
N LYS A 219 -17.86 -26.92 21.37
CA LYS A 219 -17.56 -26.82 19.94
C LYS A 219 -16.07 -26.53 19.73
N PRO A 220 -15.51 -26.87 18.55
CA PRO A 220 -14.16 -26.45 18.18
C PRO A 220 -13.94 -24.95 18.32
N ILE A 221 -12.75 -24.54 18.76
CA ILE A 221 -12.37 -23.11 18.85
C ILE A 221 -12.38 -22.45 17.47
N GLY A 222 -12.07 -23.18 16.41
CA GLY A 222 -12.01 -22.66 15.04
C GLY A 222 -10.64 -22.05 14.75
N ARG A 223 -10.60 -20.95 13.98
CA ARG A 223 -9.34 -20.27 13.65
C ARG A 223 -8.95 -19.23 14.70
N LEU A 224 -7.64 -19.15 14.96
CA LEU A 224 -7.07 -18.19 15.89
C LEU A 224 -5.82 -17.55 15.30
N GLY A 225 -5.79 -16.22 15.28
CA GLY A 225 -4.59 -15.39 15.11
C GLY A 225 -3.97 -15.02 16.46
N ALA A 226 -2.64 -15.12 16.58
CA ALA A 226 -1.90 -14.72 17.76
C ALA A 226 -0.59 -14.04 17.41
N ARG A 227 -0.18 -13.02 18.19
CA ARG A 227 1.09 -12.32 17.99
C ARG A 227 1.70 -11.89 19.32
N ILE A 228 3.00 -12.13 19.47
CA ILE A 228 3.80 -11.69 20.62
C ILE A 228 4.87 -10.69 20.16
N VAL A 229 4.91 -9.52 20.80
CA VAL A 229 5.91 -8.46 20.54
C VAL A 229 6.48 -7.90 21.84
N GLU A 230 7.71 -7.36 21.80
CA GLU A 230 8.33 -6.68 22.94
C GLU A 230 7.51 -5.45 23.34
N ASP A 231 7.26 -5.29 24.64
CA ASP A 231 6.43 -4.24 25.25
C ASP A 231 7.12 -3.65 26.49
N GLY A 232 8.37 -3.26 26.28
CA GLY A 232 9.24 -2.65 27.29
C GLY A 232 10.12 -3.65 28.05
N ARG A 233 10.82 -3.16 29.06
CA ARG A 233 11.75 -3.95 29.89
C ARG A 233 11.59 -3.62 31.37
N ARG A 234 11.85 -4.61 32.23
CA ARG A 234 12.01 -4.43 33.68
C ARG A 234 13.21 -3.52 33.93
N GLN A 235 12.99 -2.47 34.72
CA GLN A 235 14.09 -1.70 35.30
C GLN A 235 14.86 -2.63 36.24
N GLY A 236 16.16 -2.82 35.98
CA GLY A 236 17.00 -3.56 36.92
C GLY A 236 17.14 -2.75 38.21
N GLU A 237 16.93 -3.39 39.37
CA GLU A 237 17.52 -2.86 40.60
C GLU A 237 19.05 -2.76 40.40
N PRO A 238 19.69 -1.66 40.82
CA PRO A 238 21.12 -1.48 40.64
C PRO A 238 21.86 -2.58 41.40
N SER A 239 22.51 -3.48 40.66
CA SER A 239 23.45 -4.44 41.22
C SER A 239 24.54 -3.66 41.94
N ALA A 240 24.60 -3.82 43.26
CA ALA A 240 25.66 -3.29 44.10
C ALA A 240 26.99 -3.99 43.81
N ALA A 241 27.62 -3.65 42.68
CA ALA A 241 28.99 -4.03 42.34
C ALA A 241 29.50 -3.25 41.11
N GLU A 242 29.41 -1.93 41.11
CA GLU A 242 30.35 -1.11 40.35
C GLU A 242 31.02 -0.17 41.33
N GLU A 243 32.14 -0.66 41.90
CA GLU A 243 33.10 0.19 42.57
C GLU A 243 33.59 1.23 41.57
N VAL A 244 33.38 2.47 41.97
CA VAL A 244 33.90 3.69 41.37
C VAL A 244 35.40 3.54 41.14
N VAL A 245 35.81 3.51 39.88
CA VAL A 245 37.15 3.95 39.47
C VAL A 245 36.95 5.29 38.79
N GLU A 246 37.07 6.35 39.58
CA GLU A 246 37.38 7.69 39.07
C GLU A 246 38.72 7.61 38.33
N ASP A 247 38.69 7.75 37.00
CA ASP A 247 39.86 8.21 36.25
C ASP A 247 39.47 9.45 35.44
N ASP A 248 40.11 10.54 35.84
CA ASP A 248 40.04 11.89 35.27
C ASP A 248 40.36 11.87 33.77
N ARG A 249 39.35 12.05 32.90
CA ARG A 249 39.52 12.70 31.59
C ARG A 249 38.31 13.54 31.23
N GLU A 250 38.46 14.85 31.44
CA GLU A 250 37.71 15.90 30.77
C GLU A 250 37.79 15.73 29.24
N LYS A 251 36.71 15.24 28.64
CA LYS A 251 36.12 15.75 27.40
C LYS A 251 34.62 15.47 27.48
N ASP A 252 33.79 16.48 27.24
CA ASP A 252 32.34 16.39 27.17
C ASP A 252 31.88 15.51 25.99
N GLU A 253 32.10 14.19 26.06
CA GLU A 253 31.40 13.22 25.24
C GLU A 253 30.02 13.01 25.87
N ILE A 254 28.99 13.56 25.24
CA ILE A 254 27.60 13.31 25.62
C ILE A 254 27.39 11.79 25.51
N LEU A 255 27.24 11.11 26.64
CA LEU A 255 26.87 9.70 26.71
C LEU A 255 25.41 9.54 26.22
N ILE A 256 25.22 9.49 24.90
CA ILE A 256 23.93 9.26 24.27
C ILE A 256 23.61 7.76 24.39
N ALA A 257 23.02 7.36 25.53
CA ALA A 257 22.63 5.99 25.82
C ALA A 257 21.44 5.56 24.93
N GLY A 258 21.72 4.80 23.88
CA GLY A 258 20.85 4.55 22.74
C GLY A 258 19.80 3.46 22.93
N SER A 259 18.65 3.83 23.49
CA SER A 259 17.40 3.07 23.31
C SER A 259 16.29 3.98 22.75
N PRO A 260 15.28 3.45 22.05
CA PRO A 260 14.11 4.23 21.64
C PRO A 260 13.46 4.97 22.83
N GLU A 261 13.48 4.40 24.03
CA GLU A 261 12.88 5.00 25.22
C GLU A 261 13.74 6.13 25.82
N ALA A 262 15.05 6.14 25.56
CA ALA A 262 16.02 7.13 26.04
C ALA A 262 16.60 7.98 24.90
N ARG A 263 15.73 8.50 24.03
CA ARG A 263 16.11 9.38 22.93
C ARG A 263 16.77 10.67 23.44
N HIS A 264 17.84 11.09 22.79
CA HIS A 264 18.41 12.40 23.00
C HIS A 264 17.59 13.47 22.25
N TRP A 265 17.12 14.48 22.96
CA TRP A 265 16.28 15.53 22.38
C TRP A 265 17.14 16.60 21.73
N LEU A 266 16.92 16.83 20.44
CA LEU A 266 17.57 17.86 19.63
C LEU A 266 16.69 19.10 19.56
N GLU A 267 17.31 20.26 19.78
CA GLU A 267 16.69 21.55 19.49
C GLU A 267 17.00 22.03 18.07
N ALA A 268 16.07 22.75 17.46
CA ALA A 268 16.31 23.33 16.14
C ALA A 268 17.38 24.44 16.22
N GLY A 269 18.50 24.22 15.53
CA GLY A 269 19.71 25.02 15.58
C GLY A 269 20.89 24.31 16.28
N GLU A 270 20.65 23.14 16.87
CA GLU A 270 21.66 22.34 17.55
C GLU A 270 22.47 21.50 16.56
N GLU A 271 23.76 21.36 16.85
CA GLU A 271 24.67 20.42 16.19
C GLU A 271 25.26 19.49 17.26
N VAL A 272 25.18 18.18 17.02
CA VAL A 272 25.66 17.16 17.94
C VAL A 272 26.73 16.34 17.23
N SER A 273 27.91 16.28 17.83
CA SER A 273 28.97 15.37 17.41
C SER A 273 28.86 14.05 18.17
N LEU A 274 28.98 12.94 17.46
CA LEU A 274 28.95 11.61 18.03
C LEU A 274 29.91 10.68 17.30
N THR A 275 30.53 9.78 18.07
CA THR A 275 31.31 8.68 17.54
C THR A 275 30.44 7.42 17.52
N MET A 276 30.42 6.72 16.39
CA MET A 276 29.62 5.50 16.21
C MET A 276 30.47 4.30 15.81
N GLU A 277 30.30 3.21 16.54
CA GLU A 277 30.84 1.89 16.24
C GLU A 277 30.07 1.21 15.10
N ARG A 278 30.63 0.13 14.57
CA ARG A 278 29.98 -0.63 13.49
C ARG A 278 28.63 -1.22 13.93
N ASN A 279 27.60 -1.01 13.10
CA ASN A 279 26.21 -1.42 13.38
C ASN A 279 25.61 -0.79 14.65
N GLU A 280 26.29 0.16 15.27
CA GLU A 280 25.76 0.86 16.42
C GLU A 280 24.53 1.68 16.01
N ARG A 281 23.57 1.74 16.93
CA ARG A 281 22.36 2.53 16.78
C ARG A 281 22.35 3.67 17.77
N ARG A 282 21.92 4.84 17.30
CA ARG A 282 21.72 6.03 18.13
C ARG A 282 20.32 6.56 17.89
N TYR A 283 19.68 7.03 18.95
CA TYR A 283 18.29 7.43 18.93
C TYR A 283 18.17 8.88 19.39
N PHE A 284 17.55 9.69 18.55
CA PHE A 284 17.28 11.09 18.84
C PHE A 284 15.77 11.35 18.73
N ALA A 285 15.33 12.46 19.32
CA ALA A 285 13.99 12.98 19.18
C ALA A 285 14.06 14.48 18.92
N PHE A 286 13.05 15.03 18.27
CA PHE A 286 12.87 16.47 18.19
C PHE A 286 11.39 16.80 18.07
N GLN A 287 11.02 18.03 18.41
CA GLN A 287 9.66 18.50 18.27
C GLN A 287 9.51 19.35 17.01
N ALA A 288 8.58 18.97 16.14
CA ALA A 288 8.15 19.79 15.02
C ALA A 288 7.04 20.76 15.45
N LYS A 289 7.07 21.97 14.91
CA LYS A 289 6.04 22.98 15.12
C LYS A 289 5.35 23.29 13.81
N GLU A 290 4.05 23.52 13.87
CA GLU A 290 3.25 23.86 12.71
C GLU A 290 3.84 25.09 11.98
N GLY A 291 3.92 25.00 10.65
CA GLY A 291 4.44 26.07 9.79
C GLY A 291 5.96 26.31 9.88
N VAL A 292 6.71 25.46 10.59
CA VAL A 292 8.18 25.53 10.65
C VAL A 292 8.76 24.37 9.85
N ALA A 293 9.54 24.68 8.81
CA ALA A 293 10.31 23.67 8.13
C ALA A 293 11.64 23.41 8.83
N LEU A 294 12.11 22.17 8.73
CA LEU A 294 13.36 21.71 9.35
C LEU A 294 14.25 21.03 8.31
N THR A 295 15.55 21.26 8.39
CA THR A 295 16.54 20.54 7.59
C THR A 295 17.44 19.74 8.52
N LEU A 296 17.48 18.42 8.28
CA LEU A 296 18.32 17.47 8.98
C LEU A 296 19.47 17.04 8.07
N GLY A 297 20.68 17.15 8.59
CA GLY A 297 21.90 16.74 7.90
C GLY A 297 22.84 15.97 8.82
N ALA A 298 23.65 15.10 8.23
CA ALA A 298 24.74 14.42 8.89
C ALA A 298 25.99 14.49 8.01
N ILE A 299 27.12 14.87 8.59
CA ILE A 299 28.41 14.90 7.91
C ILE A 299 29.43 14.06 8.69
N ALA A 300 30.39 13.49 7.96
CA ALA A 300 31.57 12.84 8.51
C ALA A 300 32.79 13.36 7.72
N GLU A 301 33.99 13.29 8.32
CA GLU A 301 35.22 13.67 7.62
C GLU A 301 35.52 12.73 6.44
N ASP A 302 35.08 11.48 6.52
CA ASP A 302 35.22 10.46 5.48
C ASP A 302 33.86 10.12 4.84
N ALA A 303 33.75 10.38 3.54
CA ALA A 303 32.54 10.14 2.76
C ALA A 303 32.29 8.67 2.39
N GLU A 304 33.23 7.77 2.68
CA GLU A 304 33.06 6.33 2.40
C GLU A 304 32.25 5.58 3.47
N ASN A 305 31.84 6.25 4.56
CA ASN A 305 31.13 5.63 5.68
C ASN A 305 29.62 5.95 5.66
N PRO A 306 28.77 5.10 5.05
CA PRO A 306 27.35 5.37 4.93
C PRO A 306 26.65 5.36 6.29
N LEU A 307 25.91 6.43 6.58
CA LEU A 307 25.01 6.52 7.72
C LEU A 307 23.58 6.35 7.22
N GLN A 308 22.82 5.47 7.86
CA GLN A 308 21.37 5.39 7.63
C GLN A 308 20.67 6.19 8.71
N ILE A 309 19.75 7.06 8.30
CA ILE A 309 18.91 7.86 9.20
C ILE A 309 17.46 7.58 8.85
N CYS A 310 16.71 7.07 9.82
CA CYS A 310 15.29 6.80 9.69
C CYS A 310 14.49 7.77 10.56
N LEU A 311 13.52 8.47 9.96
CA LEU A 311 12.65 9.45 10.58
C LEU A 311 11.25 8.87 10.73
N SER A 312 10.65 8.95 11.92
CA SER A 312 9.27 8.50 12.21
C SER A 312 8.58 9.48 13.15
N ALA A 313 7.25 9.53 13.12
CA ALA A 313 6.49 10.12 14.23
C ALA A 313 6.63 9.20 15.46
N THR A 314 6.69 9.76 16.67
CA THR A 314 6.97 8.96 17.89
C THR A 314 5.87 7.94 18.25
N ASP A 315 4.65 8.15 17.76
CA ASP A 315 3.47 7.31 17.92
C ASP A 315 3.21 6.38 16.73
N SER A 316 4.00 6.50 15.66
CA SER A 316 3.92 5.67 14.46
C SER A 316 5.08 4.67 14.38
N SER A 317 4.83 3.52 13.77
CA SER A 317 5.87 2.56 13.38
C SER A 317 6.53 2.87 12.04
N ASP A 318 6.02 3.87 11.32
CA ASP A 318 6.34 4.10 9.92
C ASP A 318 7.53 5.05 9.81
N ASP A 319 8.62 4.56 9.23
CA ASP A 319 9.87 5.29 9.12
C ASP A 319 10.29 5.56 7.66
N VAL A 320 10.77 6.79 7.43
CA VAL A 320 11.41 7.19 6.17
C VAL A 320 12.92 7.15 6.38
N CYS A 321 13.59 6.22 5.71
CA CYS A 321 15.04 6.03 5.82
C CYS A 321 15.79 6.62 4.63
N ARG A 322 16.85 7.38 4.91
CA ARG A 322 17.83 7.82 3.91
C ARG A 322 19.21 7.31 4.27
N GLU A 323 19.96 6.88 3.27
CA GLU A 323 21.35 6.44 3.43
C GLU A 323 22.31 7.45 2.80
N GLY A 324 23.40 7.74 3.51
CA GLY A 324 24.46 8.62 3.03
C GLY A 324 24.83 9.68 4.07
N ILE A 325 25.74 10.56 3.67
CA ILE A 325 26.11 11.74 4.45
C ILE A 325 25.89 12.99 3.59
N SER A 326 25.12 13.92 4.11
CA SER A 326 24.79 15.18 3.47
C SER A 326 24.37 16.20 4.52
N LYS A 327 24.70 17.48 4.29
CA LYS A 327 24.21 18.59 5.14
C LYS A 327 22.70 18.80 5.05
N SER A 328 22.06 18.21 4.05
CA SER A 328 20.64 18.34 3.74
C SER A 328 20.06 16.97 3.37
N LEU A 329 20.32 15.97 4.22
CA LEU A 329 19.84 14.61 3.97
C LEU A 329 18.30 14.57 3.94
N PHE A 330 17.66 15.26 4.87
CA PHE A 330 16.24 15.63 4.77
C PHE A 330 16.13 17.15 4.73
N GLU A 331 15.77 17.70 3.58
CA GLU A 331 15.71 19.14 3.35
C GLU A 331 14.28 19.66 3.41
N ARG A 332 14.09 20.82 4.05
CA ARG A 332 12.80 21.54 4.15
C ARG A 332 11.64 20.64 4.55
N MET A 333 11.88 19.81 5.57
CA MET A 333 10.86 18.92 6.14
C MET A 333 9.72 19.75 6.70
N SER A 334 8.54 19.65 6.10
CA SER A 334 7.31 20.27 6.61
C SER A 334 6.48 19.22 7.32
N LEU A 335 6.74 19.10 8.62
CA LEU A 335 6.15 18.09 9.47
C LEU A 335 4.91 18.65 10.17
N SER A 336 3.89 17.82 10.35
CA SER A 336 2.78 18.14 11.26
C SER A 336 3.32 18.38 12.67
N ALA A 337 2.70 19.28 13.43
CA ALA A 337 3.12 19.52 14.81
C ALA A 337 3.07 18.23 15.65
N GLY A 338 4.15 17.93 16.35
CA GLY A 338 4.28 16.69 17.10
C GLY A 338 5.73 16.34 17.41
N ASP A 339 5.92 15.20 18.06
CA ASP A 339 7.23 14.69 18.45
C ASP A 339 7.67 13.61 17.46
N TYR A 340 8.89 13.76 16.94
CA TYR A 340 9.46 12.88 15.93
C TYR A 340 10.70 12.18 16.47
N ALA A 341 10.92 10.95 16.03
CA ALA A 341 12.06 10.13 16.38
C ALA A 341 13.01 10.00 15.18
N LEU A 342 14.30 9.98 15.48
CA LEU A 342 15.38 9.67 14.53
C LEU A 342 16.13 8.44 15.03
N ALA A 343 16.26 7.44 14.17
CA ALA A 343 17.11 6.29 14.38
C ALA A 343 18.29 6.35 13.41
N LEU A 344 19.49 6.54 13.96
CA LEU A 344 20.74 6.52 13.23
C LEU A 344 21.34 5.12 13.33
N ARG A 345 21.82 4.60 12.19
CA ARG A 345 22.54 3.32 12.13
C ARG A 345 23.75 3.47 11.23
N ARG A 346 24.94 3.23 11.78
CA ARG A 346 26.16 3.16 10.98
C ARG A 346 26.12 1.91 10.11
N ARG A 347 26.19 2.09 8.79
CA ARG A 347 26.33 1.01 7.80
C ARG A 347 27.79 0.98 7.35
N GLY A 348 28.34 -0.21 7.09
CA GLY A 348 29.74 -0.32 6.68
C GLY A 348 30.38 -1.66 7.04
N ARG A 349 31.52 -1.93 6.40
CA ARG A 349 32.33 -3.13 6.66
C ARG A 349 33.44 -2.86 7.69
N ASP A 350 33.87 -1.61 7.82
CA ASP A 350 34.97 -1.24 8.69
C ASP A 350 34.55 -1.21 10.15
N ASN A 351 35.40 -1.78 10.99
CA ASN A 351 35.17 -1.84 12.44
C ASN A 351 35.74 -0.62 13.17
N GLU A 352 36.37 0.32 12.46
CA GLU A 352 36.86 1.55 13.09
C GLU A 352 35.67 2.46 13.45
N PRO A 353 35.69 3.10 14.63
CA PRO A 353 34.70 4.09 15.02
C PRO A 353 34.78 5.30 14.07
N VAL A 354 33.62 5.87 13.73
CA VAL A 354 33.54 7.04 12.84
C VAL A 354 32.84 8.17 13.55
N ASP A 355 33.41 9.37 13.42
CA ASP A 355 32.83 10.60 13.95
C ASP A 355 31.83 11.19 12.95
N TYR A 356 30.61 11.42 13.42
CA TYR A 356 29.54 12.08 12.70
C TYR A 356 29.14 13.36 13.42
N THR A 357 28.81 14.40 12.65
CA THR A 357 28.12 15.59 13.16
C THR A 357 26.72 15.62 12.58
N LEU A 358 25.72 15.47 13.47
CA LEU A 358 24.30 15.60 13.16
C LEU A 358 23.88 17.07 13.37
N SER A 359 23.13 17.63 12.43
CA SER A 359 22.62 19.00 12.53
C SER A 359 21.14 19.06 12.22
N LEU A 360 20.35 19.67 13.11
CA LEU A 360 18.95 19.98 12.87
C LEU A 360 18.78 21.49 12.81
N LYS A 361 18.36 22.03 11.67
CA LYS A 361 18.26 23.48 11.45
C LYS A 361 16.85 23.86 11.05
N LYS A 362 16.43 25.08 11.42
CA LYS A 362 15.21 25.67 10.86
C LYS A 362 15.46 26.04 9.41
N ASP A 363 14.45 25.84 8.58
CA ASP A 363 14.45 26.16 7.16
C ASP A 363 13.17 26.91 6.79
N GLU A 364 13.11 27.40 5.57
CA GLU A 364 11.91 27.98 4.98
C GLU A 364 11.02 26.85 4.43
N PRO A 365 9.69 26.91 4.66
CA PRO A 365 8.77 25.94 4.09
C PRO A 365 8.79 25.97 2.57
N ALA A 366 8.30 24.89 1.95
CA ALA A 366 8.11 24.85 0.51
C ALA A 366 7.24 26.05 0.06
N PRO A 367 7.58 26.72 -1.06
CA PRO A 367 6.74 27.77 -1.61
C PRO A 367 5.32 27.28 -1.88
N GLU A 368 4.35 28.18 -1.91
CA GLU A 368 2.99 27.83 -2.30
C GLU A 368 2.96 27.18 -3.69
N GLY A 369 2.19 26.09 -3.82
CA GLY A 369 2.13 25.30 -5.05
C GLY A 369 3.30 24.32 -5.23
N TRP A 370 4.22 24.24 -4.27
CA TRP A 370 5.27 23.20 -4.23
C TRP A 370 4.98 22.14 -3.17
N VAL A 371 5.35 20.90 -3.50
CA VAL A 371 5.26 19.75 -2.62
C VAL A 371 6.19 19.95 -1.44
N ALA A 372 5.65 19.77 -0.23
CA ALA A 372 6.45 19.70 0.97
C ALA A 372 6.98 18.27 1.18
N ARG A 373 8.23 18.16 1.63
CA ARG A 373 8.92 16.89 1.91
C ARG A 373 8.91 16.59 3.42
N PRO A 374 9.14 15.34 3.87
CA PRO A 374 9.26 14.13 3.06
C PRO A 374 7.89 13.63 2.57
N ASN A 375 7.88 13.04 1.38
CA ASN A 375 6.72 12.40 0.77
C ASN A 375 7.14 11.18 -0.06
N ASP A 376 8.31 10.63 0.24
CA ASP A 376 8.94 9.46 -0.37
C ASP A 376 8.43 8.13 0.22
N ALA A 377 7.39 8.17 1.06
CA ALA A 377 6.71 7.00 1.61
C ALA A 377 5.18 7.20 1.60
N ARG A 378 4.42 6.09 1.56
CA ARG A 378 2.94 6.09 1.45
C ARG A 378 2.26 6.77 2.63
N GLU A 379 2.78 6.54 3.82
CA GLU A 379 2.26 7.04 5.09
C GLU A 379 2.49 8.55 5.23
N TRP A 380 3.47 9.05 4.47
CA TRP A 380 3.87 10.44 4.38
C TRP A 380 3.39 11.12 3.10
N ALA A 381 2.40 10.52 2.44
CA ALA A 381 1.87 11.02 1.19
C ALA A 381 1.36 12.47 1.32
N PHE A 382 1.83 13.35 0.43
CA PHE A 382 1.45 14.75 0.45
C PHE A 382 -0.03 14.92 0.04
N PRO A 383 -0.85 15.71 0.75
CA PRO A 383 -2.25 15.93 0.37
C PRO A 383 -2.38 16.57 -1.02
N LEU A 384 -3.02 15.85 -1.95
CA LEU A 384 -3.32 16.33 -3.29
C LEU A 384 -4.76 16.84 -3.33
N MET A 385 -4.90 18.15 -3.49
CA MET A 385 -6.21 18.80 -3.62
C MET A 385 -6.67 18.74 -5.08
N ALA A 386 -7.94 18.41 -5.29
CA ALA A 386 -8.56 18.39 -6.60
C ALA A 386 -8.48 19.76 -7.29
N GLU A 387 -8.22 19.77 -8.59
CA GLU A 387 -8.10 20.96 -9.45
C GLU A 387 -6.96 21.93 -9.08
N VAL A 388 -6.16 21.61 -8.05
CA VAL A 388 -5.02 22.43 -7.62
C VAL A 388 -3.73 21.73 -8.04
N PRO A 389 -3.01 22.28 -9.04
CA PRO A 389 -1.78 21.66 -9.50
C PRO A 389 -0.63 21.90 -8.52
N ILE A 390 0.15 20.86 -8.26
CA ILE A 390 1.29 20.89 -7.34
C ILE A 390 2.60 20.60 -8.08
N GLN A 391 3.70 21.23 -7.68
CA GLN A 391 5.03 21.09 -8.31
C GLN A 391 6.03 20.43 -7.37
N GLY A 392 6.90 19.60 -7.91
CA GLY A 392 8.00 19.01 -7.15
C GLY A 392 9.22 18.72 -8.02
N HIS A 393 10.26 18.20 -7.37
CA HIS A 393 11.53 17.86 -8.02
C HIS A 393 12.08 16.56 -7.44
N PHE A 394 12.65 15.73 -8.32
CA PHE A 394 13.45 14.57 -7.95
C PHE A 394 14.94 14.91 -8.14
N ASP A 395 15.70 14.98 -7.05
CA ASP A 395 17.16 15.25 -7.10
C ASP A 395 17.96 14.04 -7.63
N ALA A 396 17.40 12.84 -7.52
CA ALA A 396 17.94 11.56 -7.97
C ALA A 396 16.76 10.61 -8.22
N SER A 397 17.01 9.39 -8.70
CA SER A 397 15.97 8.36 -8.81
C SER A 397 15.26 8.15 -7.46
N GLY A 398 13.95 8.33 -7.45
CA GLY A 398 13.15 8.28 -6.24
C GLY A 398 11.65 8.23 -6.53
N GLU A 399 10.87 8.26 -5.45
CA GLU A 399 9.43 8.24 -5.52
C GLU A 399 8.79 9.34 -4.68
N ALA A 400 7.60 9.74 -5.08
CA ALA A 400 6.77 10.72 -4.40
C ALA A 400 5.35 10.19 -4.30
N TRP A 401 4.80 10.20 -3.10
CA TRP A 401 3.46 9.74 -2.78
C TRP A 401 2.57 10.94 -2.47
N PHE A 402 1.32 10.84 -2.93
CA PHE A 402 0.30 11.85 -2.75
C PHE A 402 -1.02 11.22 -2.33
N ALA A 403 -1.74 11.85 -1.41
CA ALA A 403 -3.03 11.39 -0.93
C ALA A 403 -4.14 12.22 -1.57
N LEU A 404 -4.93 11.60 -2.45
CA LEU A 404 -6.12 12.19 -3.06
C LEU A 404 -7.37 11.75 -2.30
N GLN A 405 -8.15 12.70 -1.80
CA GLN A 405 -9.45 12.42 -1.19
C GLN A 405 -10.55 12.67 -2.22
N VAL A 406 -11.24 11.62 -2.64
CA VAL A 406 -12.42 11.71 -3.51
C VAL A 406 -13.67 11.75 -2.62
N THR A 407 -14.56 12.71 -2.87
CA THR A 407 -15.82 12.90 -2.14
C THR A 407 -16.99 13.06 -3.11
N GLY A 408 -18.22 12.96 -2.63
CA GLY A 408 -19.44 13.16 -3.43
C GLY A 408 -19.96 11.88 -4.10
N GLU A 409 -20.45 11.99 -5.33
CA GLU A 409 -20.89 10.83 -6.14
C GLU A 409 -19.71 10.23 -6.93
N ALA A 410 -19.88 9.00 -7.42
CA ALA A 410 -18.94 8.38 -8.34
C ALA A 410 -18.80 9.23 -9.62
N GLN A 411 -17.57 9.57 -9.97
CA GLN A 411 -17.25 10.39 -11.13
C GLN A 411 -15.93 9.94 -11.76
N GLN A 412 -15.73 10.31 -13.02
CA GLN A 412 -14.47 10.12 -13.71
C GLN A 412 -13.46 11.19 -13.29
N TRP A 413 -12.19 10.80 -13.33
CA TRP A 413 -11.06 11.63 -12.99
C TRP A 413 -10.00 11.57 -14.08
N ALA A 414 -9.30 12.67 -14.24
CA ALA A 414 -8.04 12.74 -14.96
C ALA A 414 -6.93 13.06 -13.98
N ILE A 415 -5.83 12.31 -14.04
CA ILE A 415 -4.60 12.56 -13.29
C ILE A 415 -3.50 12.76 -14.33
N SER A 416 -3.04 13.99 -14.49
CA SER A 416 -2.02 14.33 -15.45
C SER A 416 -0.74 14.78 -14.76
N THR A 417 0.37 14.47 -15.41
CA THR A 417 1.69 15.00 -15.07
C THR A 417 2.17 15.91 -16.18
N GLU A 418 3.02 16.88 -15.84
CA GLU A 418 3.76 17.69 -16.80
C GLU A 418 5.21 17.78 -16.30
N GLY A 419 6.20 17.54 -17.16
CA GLY A 419 7.61 17.61 -16.78
C GLY A 419 8.53 18.07 -17.90
N GLU A 420 9.69 18.65 -17.54
CA GLU A 420 10.74 18.94 -18.53
C GLU A 420 11.40 17.66 -19.05
N SER A 421 11.32 16.58 -18.26
CA SER A 421 11.77 15.24 -18.63
C SER A 421 10.73 14.22 -18.18
N PRO A 422 10.51 13.16 -18.96
CA PRO A 422 9.43 12.21 -18.73
C PRO A 422 9.61 11.51 -17.38
N LEU A 423 8.51 11.36 -16.65
CA LEU A 423 8.47 10.54 -15.45
C LEU A 423 8.56 9.05 -15.83
N GLU A 424 9.11 8.25 -14.93
CA GLU A 424 9.22 6.81 -15.16
C GLU A 424 7.89 6.09 -14.93
N ARG A 425 7.08 6.59 -13.99
CA ARG A 425 5.85 5.91 -13.59
C ARG A 425 4.86 6.85 -12.90
N LEU A 426 3.58 6.67 -13.23
CA LEU A 426 2.43 7.23 -12.55
C LEU A 426 1.52 6.05 -12.20
N SER A 427 1.31 5.81 -10.91
CA SER A 427 0.43 4.74 -10.44
C SER A 427 -0.62 5.30 -9.49
N LEU A 428 -1.81 4.71 -9.51
CA LEU A 428 -2.90 4.99 -8.58
C LEU A 428 -3.16 3.76 -7.72
N TYR A 429 -3.42 3.94 -6.43
CA TYR A 429 -3.72 2.89 -5.47
C TYR A 429 -4.98 3.25 -4.67
N HIS A 430 -5.76 2.25 -4.29
CA HIS A 430 -6.67 2.40 -3.14
C HIS A 430 -5.85 2.52 -1.85
N ALA A 431 -6.31 3.35 -0.92
CA ALA A 431 -5.66 3.44 0.40
C ALA A 431 -5.71 2.08 1.12
N GLY A 432 -4.57 1.62 1.62
CA GLY A 432 -4.43 0.33 2.30
C GLY A 432 -4.06 -0.84 1.39
N GLU A 433 -4.09 -0.67 0.06
CA GLU A 433 -3.70 -1.70 -0.89
C GLU A 433 -2.23 -1.61 -1.31
N ASN A 434 -1.60 -2.77 -1.52
CA ASN A 434 -0.22 -2.84 -1.99
C ASN A 434 -0.08 -2.91 -3.51
N SER A 435 -1.12 -3.38 -4.20
CA SER A 435 -1.21 -3.41 -5.66
C SER A 435 -1.69 -2.07 -6.22
N ALA A 436 -1.10 -1.64 -7.33
CA ALA A 436 -1.61 -0.49 -8.06
C ALA A 436 -2.98 -0.84 -8.63
N PHE A 437 -3.93 0.05 -8.43
CA PHE A 437 -5.24 0.03 -9.06
C PHE A 437 -5.14 0.39 -10.55
N LEU A 438 -4.27 1.36 -10.89
CA LEU A 438 -3.89 1.69 -12.27
C LEU A 438 -2.40 2.00 -12.33
N ASP A 439 -1.76 1.68 -13.44
CA ASP A 439 -0.31 1.81 -13.59
C ASP A 439 0.12 2.26 -14.99
N ASN A 440 0.49 3.53 -15.12
CA ASN A 440 1.11 4.07 -16.33
C ASN A 440 2.64 4.08 -16.17
N ARG A 441 3.35 3.36 -17.04
CA ARG A 441 4.81 3.32 -17.08
C ARG A 441 5.34 4.03 -18.30
N GLY A 442 6.23 4.99 -18.07
CA GLY A 442 6.98 5.66 -19.12
C GLY A 442 7.83 4.67 -19.91
N THR A 443 7.94 4.90 -21.21
CA THR A 443 8.85 4.12 -22.06
C THR A 443 10.26 4.70 -21.98
N ARG A 444 11.30 3.85 -22.06
CA ARG A 444 12.73 4.28 -22.03
C ARG A 444 13.13 5.26 -23.15
N ARG A 445 12.22 5.57 -24.07
CA ARG A 445 12.44 6.43 -25.24
C ARG A 445 11.43 7.57 -25.40
N GLY A 446 10.40 7.66 -24.55
CA GLY A 446 9.28 8.56 -24.76
C GLY A 446 9.41 9.88 -24.00
N GLU A 447 9.53 10.98 -24.73
CA GLU A 447 9.47 12.38 -24.26
C GLU A 447 8.05 12.81 -23.80
N GLN A 448 7.21 11.87 -23.36
CA GLN A 448 5.80 12.13 -23.09
C GLN A 448 5.51 12.17 -21.60
N ASP A 449 4.67 13.13 -21.25
CA ASP A 449 4.04 13.22 -19.94
C ASP A 449 3.21 11.97 -19.66
N LEU A 450 3.07 11.57 -18.39
CA LEU A 450 2.21 10.46 -17.99
C LEU A 450 0.84 10.98 -17.60
N TRP A 451 -0.22 10.30 -18.01
CA TRP A 451 -1.58 10.62 -17.64
C TRP A 451 -2.41 9.36 -17.37
N LEU A 452 -3.47 9.53 -16.60
CA LEU A 452 -4.56 8.59 -16.44
C LEU A 452 -5.85 9.37 -16.71
N GLU A 453 -6.69 8.90 -17.63
CA GLU A 453 -7.97 9.54 -17.93
C GLU A 453 -9.13 8.54 -17.85
N HIS A 454 -10.36 9.07 -17.86
CA HIS A 454 -11.59 8.28 -17.73
C HIS A 454 -11.66 7.36 -16.49
N VAL A 455 -10.82 7.61 -15.49
CA VAL A 455 -10.69 6.79 -14.29
C VAL A 455 -11.91 6.95 -13.40
N ARG A 456 -12.68 5.87 -13.22
CA ARG A 456 -13.81 5.88 -12.31
C ARG A 456 -13.35 5.78 -10.87
N LEU A 457 -13.44 6.89 -10.14
CA LEU A 457 -13.19 6.89 -8.71
C LEU A 457 -14.50 6.96 -7.94
N LEU A 458 -14.64 6.03 -7.00
CA LEU A 458 -15.66 6.08 -5.96
C LEU A 458 -15.18 7.03 -4.85
N PRO A 459 -16.08 7.59 -4.02
CA PRO A 459 -15.67 8.35 -2.84
C PRO A 459 -14.80 7.49 -1.93
N GLY A 460 -13.66 8.03 -1.53
CA GLY A 460 -12.63 7.28 -0.80
C GLY A 460 -11.27 7.96 -0.87
N ARG A 461 -10.32 7.38 -0.14
CA ARG A 461 -8.92 7.83 -0.13
C ARG A 461 -8.11 7.01 -1.13
N TYR A 462 -7.35 7.71 -1.96
CA TYR A 462 -6.46 7.12 -2.96
C TYR A 462 -5.04 7.62 -2.75
N LEU A 463 -4.07 6.81 -3.14
CA LEU A 463 -2.66 7.20 -3.18
C LEU A 463 -2.19 7.27 -4.62
N VAL A 464 -1.62 8.40 -5.01
CA VAL A 464 -0.93 8.58 -6.29
C VAL A 464 0.56 8.44 -6.03
N ARG A 465 1.24 7.61 -6.82
CA ARG A 465 2.69 7.42 -6.78
C ARG A 465 3.31 7.93 -8.07
N LEU A 466 4.29 8.80 -7.94
CA LEU A 466 5.18 9.20 -9.02
C LEU A 466 6.56 8.60 -8.80
N VAL A 467 7.19 8.16 -9.88
CA VAL A 467 8.61 7.76 -9.90
C VAL A 467 9.32 8.57 -10.98
N GLY A 468 10.47 9.12 -10.64
CA GLY A 468 11.28 9.91 -11.56
C GLY A 468 12.73 10.05 -11.09
N GLU A 469 13.57 10.58 -11.97
CA GLU A 469 14.99 10.82 -11.74
C GLU A 469 15.37 12.19 -12.31
N GLU A 470 16.06 13.02 -11.51
CA GLU A 470 16.63 14.31 -11.93
C GLU A 470 15.65 15.23 -12.70
N THR A 471 14.35 15.20 -12.36
CA THR A 471 13.29 15.87 -13.12
C THR A 471 12.37 16.72 -12.26
N ASN A 472 11.93 17.85 -12.83
CA ASN A 472 10.82 18.63 -12.29
C ASN A 472 9.51 18.05 -12.78
N TYR A 473 8.53 17.99 -11.90
CA TYR A 473 7.19 17.56 -12.25
C TYR A 473 6.13 18.52 -11.72
N ARG A 474 5.00 18.53 -12.43
CA ARG A 474 3.74 19.13 -12.03
C ARG A 474 2.69 18.04 -12.07
N LEU A 475 1.90 17.91 -11.02
CA LEU A 475 0.84 16.92 -10.88
C LEU A 475 -0.51 17.63 -10.70
N LEU A 476 -1.52 17.18 -11.45
CA LEU A 476 -2.89 17.66 -11.34
C LEU A 476 -3.85 16.47 -11.31
N ALA A 477 -4.77 16.46 -10.35
CA ALA A 477 -5.90 15.54 -10.33
C ALA A 477 -7.19 16.35 -10.44
N SER A 478 -8.01 16.04 -11.44
CA SER A 478 -9.22 16.80 -11.76
C SER A 478 -10.41 15.86 -11.97
N PRO A 479 -11.56 16.12 -11.34
CA PRO A 479 -12.80 15.42 -11.67
C PRO A 479 -13.27 15.86 -13.06
N THR A 480 -13.61 14.90 -13.92
CA THR A 480 -14.11 15.14 -15.29
C THR A 480 -15.62 14.95 -15.41
N GLY A 481 -16.29 14.65 -14.29
CA GLY A 481 -17.75 14.55 -14.18
C GLY A 481 -18.24 13.11 -14.22
N LYS A 482 -19.55 12.92 -14.40
CA LYS A 482 -20.15 11.57 -14.44
C LYS A 482 -19.64 10.79 -15.66
N PRO A 483 -19.51 9.45 -15.56
CA PRO A 483 -19.17 8.62 -16.70
C PRO A 483 -20.05 8.95 -17.90
N GLN A 484 -19.43 9.30 -19.02
CA GLN A 484 -20.15 9.69 -20.23
C GLN A 484 -20.33 8.46 -21.14
N PRO A 485 -21.54 8.24 -21.70
CA PRO A 485 -21.72 7.23 -22.74
C PRO A 485 -20.80 7.51 -23.94
N GLY A 486 -20.23 6.45 -24.52
CA GLY A 486 -19.35 6.53 -25.68
C GLY A 486 -17.88 6.82 -25.37
N PHE A 487 -17.49 6.81 -24.09
CA PHE A 487 -16.10 6.78 -23.67
C PHE A 487 -15.84 5.51 -22.86
N GLU A 488 -14.60 5.03 -22.91
CA GLU A 488 -14.15 3.97 -22.03
C GLU A 488 -14.21 4.41 -20.55
N GLN A 489 -14.06 3.43 -19.66
CA GLN A 489 -14.04 3.65 -18.24
C GLN A 489 -13.02 2.74 -17.58
N GLU A 490 -12.00 3.36 -16.98
CA GLU A 490 -10.95 2.65 -16.26
C GLU A 490 -11.31 2.38 -14.80
N PRO A 491 -10.89 1.22 -14.24
CA PRO A 491 -10.14 0.15 -14.89
C PRO A 491 -11.05 -0.73 -15.77
N ASN A 492 -10.56 -1.18 -16.92
CA ASN A 492 -11.20 -2.21 -17.75
C ASN A 492 -10.23 -3.31 -18.21
N ASP A 493 -9.09 -3.43 -17.51
CA ASP A 493 -8.01 -4.36 -17.80
C ASP A 493 -8.38 -5.84 -17.61
N GLU A 494 -9.50 -6.18 -16.99
CA GLU A 494 -9.94 -7.55 -16.66
C GLU A 494 -11.35 -7.86 -17.18
N ASP A 495 -11.64 -9.13 -17.51
CA ASP A 495 -12.96 -9.54 -18.02
C ASP A 495 -14.11 -9.14 -17.09
N ARG A 496 -13.86 -9.14 -15.77
CA ARG A 496 -14.86 -8.78 -14.75
C ARG A 496 -15.18 -7.27 -14.74
N ASP A 497 -14.25 -6.46 -15.22
CA ASP A 497 -14.32 -5.00 -15.25
C ASP A 497 -14.53 -4.47 -16.69
N ALA A 498 -14.68 -5.37 -17.66
CA ALA A 498 -14.84 -5.03 -19.07
C ALA A 498 -15.99 -4.04 -19.28
N ASN A 499 -15.74 -3.00 -20.07
CA ASN A 499 -16.74 -1.98 -20.34
C ASN A 499 -17.87 -2.51 -21.24
N PRO A 500 -19.13 -2.13 -21.01
CA PRO A 500 -20.22 -2.55 -21.89
C PRO A 500 -20.11 -1.86 -23.26
N LEU A 501 -20.16 -2.65 -24.33
CA LEU A 501 -20.23 -2.15 -25.70
C LEU A 501 -21.63 -2.36 -26.28
N TRP A 502 -22.39 -1.27 -26.40
CA TRP A 502 -23.76 -1.32 -26.91
C TRP A 502 -23.79 -1.30 -28.44
N LEU A 503 -24.63 -2.15 -29.05
CA LEU A 503 -24.75 -2.21 -30.51
C LEU A 503 -25.25 -0.87 -31.08
N GLY A 504 -24.44 -0.30 -31.97
CA GLY A 504 -24.74 0.97 -32.65
C GLY A 504 -24.19 2.21 -31.92
N GLU A 505 -23.52 2.04 -30.78
CA GLU A 505 -22.80 3.11 -30.10
C GLU A 505 -21.30 2.98 -30.39
N SER A 506 -20.64 4.11 -30.65
CA SER A 506 -19.19 4.18 -30.73
C SER A 506 -18.61 4.44 -29.35
N VAL A 507 -17.51 3.78 -29.01
CA VAL A 507 -16.75 4.03 -27.79
C VAL A 507 -15.36 4.55 -28.17
N GLN A 508 -14.92 5.61 -27.49
CA GLN A 508 -13.59 6.19 -27.63
C GLN A 508 -12.77 5.89 -26.36
N GLY A 509 -11.50 5.53 -26.54
CA GLY A 509 -10.59 5.18 -25.45
C GLY A 509 -9.14 5.52 -25.76
N SER A 510 -8.24 5.27 -24.80
CA SER A 510 -6.82 5.54 -24.87
C SER A 510 -6.01 4.48 -24.11
N PHE A 511 -4.93 4.01 -24.72
CA PHE A 511 -3.97 3.16 -24.01
C PHE A 511 -2.99 4.02 -23.23
N HIS A 512 -3.07 3.97 -21.91
CA HIS A 512 -2.20 4.70 -20.99
C HIS A 512 -0.79 4.11 -20.96
N SER A 513 -0.63 2.83 -21.27
CA SER A 513 0.68 2.16 -21.35
C SER A 513 0.72 1.06 -22.41
N ALA A 514 1.92 0.58 -22.77
CA ALA A 514 2.05 -0.57 -23.67
C ALA A 514 1.50 -1.89 -23.09
N GLY A 515 1.23 -1.92 -21.78
CA GLY A 515 0.63 -3.07 -21.10
C GLY A 515 -0.87 -2.94 -20.86
N ASP A 516 -1.50 -1.86 -21.33
CA ASP A 516 -2.91 -1.55 -21.13
C ASP A 516 -3.81 -2.43 -21.99
N HIS A 517 -4.81 -3.07 -21.39
CA HIS A 517 -5.67 -4.08 -21.99
C HIS A 517 -7.14 -3.71 -21.89
N ASP A 518 -7.61 -2.83 -22.78
CA ASP A 518 -9.01 -2.43 -22.78
C ASP A 518 -9.92 -3.62 -23.14
N ARG A 519 -10.75 -4.06 -22.19
CA ARG A 519 -11.74 -5.11 -22.42
C ARG A 519 -13.14 -4.52 -22.50
N PHE A 520 -13.87 -4.99 -23.50
CA PHE A 520 -15.26 -4.65 -23.75
C PHE A 520 -16.11 -5.91 -23.82
N HIS A 521 -17.33 -5.85 -23.28
CA HIS A 521 -18.27 -6.96 -23.36
C HIS A 521 -19.55 -6.57 -24.10
N PHE A 522 -20.10 -7.51 -24.88
CA PHE A 522 -21.41 -7.34 -25.52
C PHE A 522 -22.12 -8.68 -25.70
N HIS A 523 -23.45 -8.62 -25.81
CA HIS A 523 -24.31 -9.81 -25.95
C HIS A 523 -25.02 -9.83 -27.32
N LEU A 524 -25.05 -11.01 -27.95
CA LEU A 524 -25.84 -11.27 -29.15
C LEU A 524 -27.00 -12.23 -28.85
N PRO A 525 -28.26 -11.84 -29.11
CA PRO A 525 -29.43 -12.69 -28.81
C PRO A 525 -29.64 -13.82 -29.83
N GLY A 526 -28.84 -13.88 -30.90
CA GLY A 526 -29.01 -14.78 -32.02
C GLY A 526 -27.76 -14.84 -32.89
N HIS A 527 -27.80 -15.70 -33.92
CA HIS A 527 -26.80 -15.66 -34.98
C HIS A 527 -26.98 -14.37 -35.78
N ASN A 528 -26.00 -13.47 -35.69
CA ASN A 528 -26.09 -12.15 -36.29
C ASN A 528 -24.83 -11.84 -37.10
N ARG A 529 -25.02 -11.11 -38.19
CA ARG A 529 -23.91 -10.48 -38.88
C ARG A 529 -23.60 -9.18 -38.16
N VAL A 530 -22.41 -9.09 -37.57
CA VAL A 530 -21.96 -7.92 -36.81
C VAL A 530 -20.93 -7.18 -37.64
N LEU A 531 -21.04 -5.85 -37.67
CA LEU A 531 -20.03 -4.99 -38.24
C LEU A 531 -19.19 -4.43 -37.09
N ILE A 532 -17.88 -4.70 -37.11
CA ILE A 532 -16.92 -4.16 -36.17
C ILE A 532 -16.04 -3.18 -36.93
N GLU A 533 -16.01 -1.93 -36.49
CA GLU A 533 -15.16 -0.87 -37.01
C GLU A 533 -14.25 -0.41 -35.88
N LEU A 534 -12.94 -0.41 -36.13
CA LEU A 534 -11.93 0.04 -35.18
C LEU A 534 -10.99 1.01 -35.88
N GLU A 535 -10.71 2.12 -35.23
CA GLU A 535 -9.77 3.14 -35.72
C GLU A 535 -8.58 3.18 -34.74
N PRO A 536 -7.40 2.65 -35.13
CA PRO A 536 -6.20 2.75 -34.30
C PRO A 536 -5.78 4.20 -34.05
N PRO A 537 -5.03 4.47 -32.96
CA PRO A 537 -4.45 5.78 -32.72
C PRO A 537 -3.46 6.16 -33.83
N GLU A 538 -3.33 7.46 -34.15
CA GLU A 538 -2.49 7.92 -35.25
C GLU A 538 -1.03 7.47 -35.08
N GLY A 539 -0.56 6.67 -36.04
CA GLY A 539 0.81 6.14 -36.04
C GLY A 539 1.05 5.03 -35.03
N GLY A 540 0.04 4.52 -34.32
CA GLY A 540 0.15 3.39 -33.40
C GLY A 540 -0.29 2.07 -34.01
N GLU A 541 0.16 0.97 -33.41
CA GLU A 541 -0.29 -0.38 -33.74
C GLU A 541 -1.45 -0.75 -32.81
N LEU A 542 -2.43 -1.51 -33.31
CA LEU A 542 -3.53 -2.08 -32.54
C LEU A 542 -3.53 -3.61 -32.65
N ASP A 543 -3.54 -4.28 -31.49
CA ASP A 543 -3.86 -5.69 -31.36
C ASP A 543 -5.32 -5.83 -30.93
N MET A 544 -6.07 -6.70 -31.62
CA MET A 544 -7.49 -6.97 -31.32
C MET A 544 -7.72 -8.46 -31.17
N ARG A 545 -8.47 -8.85 -30.14
CA ARG A 545 -8.96 -10.22 -29.96
C ARG A 545 -10.44 -10.22 -29.64
N LEU A 546 -11.20 -11.07 -30.32
CA LEU A 546 -12.60 -11.35 -29.98
C LEU A 546 -12.73 -12.76 -29.46
N GLU A 547 -13.26 -12.89 -28.24
CA GLU A 547 -13.48 -14.15 -27.55
C GLU A 547 -14.97 -14.42 -27.33
N TRP A 548 -15.35 -15.69 -27.37
CA TRP A 548 -16.71 -16.19 -27.14
C TRP A 548 -16.62 -17.52 -26.39
N GLN A 549 -17.28 -17.61 -25.23
CA GLN A 549 -17.22 -18.80 -24.35
C GLN A 549 -15.78 -19.24 -23.99
N GLY A 550 -14.87 -18.27 -23.87
CA GLY A 550 -13.45 -18.51 -23.57
C GLY A 550 -12.62 -18.99 -24.77
N GLU A 551 -13.20 -19.08 -25.97
CA GLU A 551 -12.47 -19.37 -27.21
C GLU A 551 -12.25 -18.10 -28.04
N THR A 552 -11.03 -17.90 -28.53
CA THR A 552 -10.72 -16.82 -29.48
C THR A 552 -11.32 -17.12 -30.85
N LEU A 553 -12.26 -16.29 -31.29
CA LEU A 553 -12.89 -16.38 -32.61
C LEU A 553 -12.15 -15.56 -33.67
N LEU A 554 -11.69 -14.36 -33.30
CA LEU A 554 -10.94 -13.48 -34.20
C LEU A 554 -9.72 -12.93 -33.47
N ARG A 555 -8.63 -12.77 -34.24
CA ARG A 555 -7.43 -12.08 -33.81
C ARG A 555 -6.89 -11.26 -34.96
N LEU A 556 -6.62 -9.99 -34.70
CA LEU A 556 -5.85 -9.10 -35.54
C LEU A 556 -4.66 -8.60 -34.74
N SER A 557 -3.55 -8.33 -35.43
CA SER A 557 -2.35 -7.85 -34.77
C SER A 557 -1.60 -6.84 -35.63
N ASN A 558 -1.03 -5.84 -34.96
CA ASN A 558 -0.25 -4.76 -35.56
C ASN A 558 -1.01 -4.00 -36.66
N GLU A 559 -2.28 -3.67 -36.42
CA GLU A 559 -3.07 -2.89 -37.37
C GLU A 559 -2.82 -1.39 -37.17
N GLU A 560 -2.34 -0.70 -38.21
CA GLU A 560 -2.06 0.75 -38.22
C GLU A 560 -3.18 1.57 -38.90
N ASP A 561 -4.01 0.91 -39.72
CA ASP A 561 -5.11 1.51 -40.46
C ASP A 561 -6.47 1.14 -39.85
N SER A 562 -7.53 1.89 -40.19
CA SER A 562 -8.90 1.56 -39.78
C SER A 562 -9.28 0.13 -40.20
N VAL A 563 -9.71 -0.67 -39.24
CA VAL A 563 -10.15 -2.05 -39.42
C VAL A 563 -11.66 -2.08 -39.58
N ARG A 564 -12.14 -2.85 -40.55
CA ARG A 564 -13.56 -3.12 -40.76
C ARG A 564 -13.81 -4.62 -40.97
N LEU A 565 -14.52 -5.24 -40.04
CA LEU A 565 -14.87 -6.67 -40.07
C LEU A 565 -16.38 -6.85 -40.11
N ASP A 566 -16.86 -7.83 -40.88
CA ASP A 566 -18.29 -8.15 -40.99
C ASP A 566 -18.64 -9.63 -40.72
N PRO A 567 -18.16 -10.22 -39.59
CA PRO A 567 -18.34 -11.64 -39.29
C PRO A 567 -19.80 -12.02 -39.01
N MET A 568 -20.12 -13.28 -39.28
CA MET A 568 -21.32 -13.93 -38.74
C MET A 568 -20.96 -14.54 -37.39
N LEU A 569 -21.55 -14.03 -36.30
CA LEU A 569 -21.26 -14.45 -34.94
C LEU A 569 -22.44 -15.26 -34.36
N PRO A 570 -22.18 -16.32 -33.58
CA PRO A 570 -23.20 -17.03 -32.79
C PRO A 570 -23.93 -16.14 -31.76
N PRO A 571 -25.00 -16.65 -31.11
CA PRO A 571 -25.55 -16.02 -29.91
C PRO A 571 -24.63 -16.21 -28.70
N GLY A 572 -24.69 -15.28 -27.76
CA GLY A 572 -24.01 -15.35 -26.46
C GLY A 572 -23.24 -14.08 -26.12
N ASP A 573 -22.41 -14.19 -25.09
CA ASP A 573 -21.58 -13.12 -24.57
C ASP A 573 -20.19 -13.17 -25.19
N TYR A 574 -19.68 -11.97 -25.50
CA TYR A 574 -18.41 -11.76 -26.18
C TYR A 574 -17.54 -10.84 -25.35
N ILE A 575 -16.23 -11.12 -25.34
CA ILE A 575 -15.21 -10.19 -24.86
C ILE A 575 -14.37 -9.74 -26.06
N LEU A 576 -14.35 -8.43 -26.30
CA LEU A 576 -13.44 -7.77 -27.22
C LEU A 576 -12.29 -7.19 -26.39
N MET A 577 -11.09 -7.70 -26.60
CA MET A 577 -9.87 -7.17 -25.99
C MET A 577 -9.12 -6.37 -27.04
N LEU A 578 -8.77 -5.14 -26.69
CA LEU A 578 -7.89 -4.26 -27.45
C LEU A 578 -6.58 -4.07 -26.68
N GLN A 579 -5.48 -3.90 -27.40
CA GLN A 579 -4.18 -3.57 -26.82
C GLN A 579 -3.42 -2.66 -27.79
N GLY A 580 -2.89 -1.56 -27.26
CA GLY A 580 -1.99 -0.68 -28.01
C GLY A 580 -0.59 -1.27 -28.15
N GLY A 581 -0.02 -1.19 -29.34
CA GLY A 581 1.40 -1.41 -29.58
C GLY A 581 2.24 -0.16 -29.26
N GLU A 582 3.56 -0.34 -29.18
CA GLU A 582 4.50 0.76 -28.91
C GLU A 582 4.44 1.77 -30.07
N LEU A 583 4.03 3.03 -29.82
CA LEU A 583 4.01 4.08 -30.83
C LEU A 583 5.41 4.19 -31.50
N PRO A 584 5.58 3.92 -32.81
CA PRO A 584 6.79 4.30 -33.51
C PRO A 584 6.95 5.82 -33.44
N GLY A 585 8.03 6.26 -32.79
CA GLY A 585 8.36 7.69 -32.70
C GLY A 585 8.38 8.36 -34.09
N PRO A 586 8.20 9.69 -34.15
CA PRO A 586 8.01 10.39 -35.42
C PRO A 586 9.13 10.05 -36.39
N ALA A 587 8.76 9.48 -37.53
CA ALA A 587 9.68 9.24 -38.63
C ALA A 587 10.29 10.59 -39.02
N ILE A 588 11.58 10.77 -38.73
CA ILE A 588 12.35 11.89 -39.25
C ILE A 588 12.28 11.76 -40.77
N ALA A 589 11.44 12.60 -41.39
CA ALA A 589 11.35 12.74 -42.83
C ALA A 589 12.73 13.15 -43.34
N ARG A 590 13.55 12.17 -43.73
CA ARG A 590 14.67 12.42 -44.64
C ARG A 590 14.04 12.74 -45.98
N GLU A 591 13.81 14.01 -46.22
CA GLU A 591 13.58 14.54 -47.56
C GLU A 591 14.65 13.97 -48.49
N SER A 592 14.24 12.98 -49.28
CA SER A 592 15.03 12.51 -50.41
C SER A 592 14.76 13.50 -51.54
N PRO A 593 15.76 14.26 -52.01
CA PRO A 593 15.54 15.22 -53.08
C PRO A 593 15.24 14.47 -54.39
N SER A 594 14.12 14.78 -55.01
CA SER A 594 13.79 14.33 -56.36
C SER A 594 14.82 14.85 -57.38
N PRO A 595 15.13 14.09 -58.44
CA PRO A 595 16.19 14.42 -59.37
C PRO A 595 15.69 15.38 -60.45
N ILE A 596 16.30 16.56 -60.56
CA ILE A 596 16.17 17.40 -61.76
C ILE A 596 17.55 17.60 -62.37
N LEU A 597 17.63 17.26 -63.66
CA LEU A 597 18.75 17.43 -64.57
C LEU A 597 19.36 18.84 -64.50
N GLY A 598 20.69 18.93 -64.59
CA GLY A 598 21.32 20.16 -65.08
C GLY A 598 22.76 20.42 -64.67
N GLU A 599 23.69 19.97 -65.52
CA GLU A 599 24.97 20.59 -65.84
C GLU A 599 26.12 20.68 -64.82
N ARG A 600 27.25 20.14 -65.28
CA ARG A 600 28.61 20.27 -64.75
C ARG A 600 29.04 21.74 -64.55
N LYS A 601 29.74 22.03 -63.45
CA LYS A 601 31.05 22.75 -63.48
C LYS A 601 31.78 22.76 -62.12
N ASN A 602 33.08 22.47 -62.24
CA ASN A 602 34.22 22.63 -61.32
C ASN A 602 34.10 23.67 -60.20
N TYR A 603 34.64 23.38 -59.00
CA TYR A 603 35.95 23.91 -58.57
C TYR A 603 36.48 23.28 -57.26
N ARG A 604 37.80 23.09 -57.22
CA ARG A 604 38.61 22.61 -56.08
C ARG A 604 38.77 23.67 -54.98
N GLN A 605 38.86 23.18 -53.74
CA GLN A 605 39.75 23.58 -52.63
C GLN A 605 40.13 25.06 -52.45
N ARG A 606 39.98 25.58 -51.22
CA ARG A 606 41.11 26.01 -50.34
C ARG A 606 40.66 26.62 -49.01
N ARG A 607 41.28 26.13 -47.93
CA ARG A 607 41.95 26.81 -46.78
C ARG A 607 41.18 27.91 -46.02
N CYS A 608 40.88 27.75 -44.73
CA CYS A 608 41.79 27.87 -43.55
C CYS A 608 42.15 29.32 -43.20
N TRP A 609 41.73 29.82 -42.02
CA TRP A 609 42.58 30.50 -41.02
C TRP A 609 41.82 31.15 -39.83
N LYS A 610 42.39 30.91 -38.62
CA LYS A 610 42.53 31.83 -37.46
C LYS A 610 41.26 32.21 -36.66
N CYS A 611 41.25 32.29 -35.33
CA CYS A 611 42.28 32.73 -34.36
C CYS A 611 42.15 32.02 -32.99
N ALA A 612 43.27 31.98 -32.27
CA ALA A 612 43.41 31.60 -30.86
C ALA A 612 43.93 32.80 -30.05
N TRP A 613 43.64 32.86 -28.74
CA TRP A 613 44.45 33.39 -27.61
C TRP A 613 43.54 33.60 -26.35
N LYS A 614 43.93 33.38 -25.08
CA LYS A 614 45.27 33.34 -24.46
C LYS A 614 45.25 32.85 -22.98
N ARG A 615 46.26 32.01 -22.64
CA ARG A 615 47.18 31.98 -21.47
C ARG A 615 46.63 31.85 -20.03
N THR A 616 47.28 31.12 -19.11
CA THR A 616 48.74 31.07 -18.76
C THR A 616 49.18 29.67 -18.27
N PHE A 617 50.24 29.07 -18.84
CA PHE A 617 51.65 28.96 -18.36
C PHE A 617 51.86 27.95 -17.21
N SER A 618 52.87 27.08 -17.14
CA SER A 618 53.95 26.56 -18.01
C SER A 618 54.66 25.49 -17.16
N ALA A 619 54.80 24.24 -17.64
CA ALA A 619 56.01 23.66 -18.24
C ALA A 619 57.20 23.41 -17.27
N TRP A 620 57.77 22.20 -17.28
CA TRP A 620 59.04 21.92 -17.98
C TRP A 620 59.41 20.42 -17.99
N LEU A 621 59.29 19.82 -19.18
CA LEU A 621 60.17 18.91 -19.95
C LEU A 621 60.99 17.73 -19.35
N PRO A 622 61.35 16.74 -20.22
CA PRO A 622 61.48 15.31 -19.93
C PRO A 622 62.88 14.74 -20.23
N LEU A 623 63.08 13.42 -20.07
CA LEU A 623 64.09 12.68 -20.86
C LEU A 623 63.86 11.15 -20.91
N ARG A 624 63.67 10.67 -22.14
CA ARG A 624 64.17 9.43 -22.80
C ARG A 624 64.28 8.11 -22.00
N ARG A 625 63.69 7.04 -22.56
CA ARG A 625 64.30 5.89 -23.31
C ARG A 625 63.28 4.73 -23.29
N ARG A 626 62.82 4.23 -24.44
CA ARG A 626 63.40 3.18 -25.31
C ARG A 626 63.18 1.76 -24.76
N ASP A 627 62.73 0.92 -25.69
CA ASP A 627 62.73 -0.55 -25.69
C ASP A 627 61.61 -1.21 -24.85
N SER A 628 61.02 -2.35 -25.15
CA SER A 628 60.90 -3.23 -26.32
C SER A 628 60.12 -4.45 -25.79
N VAL A 629 59.18 -5.00 -26.57
CA VAL A 629 59.04 -6.46 -26.78
C VAL A 629 58.50 -7.34 -25.62
N TRP A 630 57.32 -7.94 -25.91
CA TRP A 630 56.76 -9.25 -25.48
C TRP A 630 56.20 -9.34 -24.04
N ALA A 631 54.91 -9.59 -23.83
CA ALA A 631 54.09 -10.81 -24.06
C ALA A 631 54.08 -11.80 -22.88
N ARG A 632 52.84 -12.11 -22.46
CA ARG A 632 52.33 -13.18 -21.57
C ARG A 632 52.33 -12.91 -20.06
N GLY A 633 51.15 -13.18 -19.50
CA GLY A 633 50.76 -13.12 -18.11
C GLY A 633 49.28 -12.80 -18.05
#